data_AF-A0A1Y1JRS4-F1
#
_entry.id   AF-A0A1Y1JRS4-F1
#
_cell.length_a   1.000
_cell.length_b   1.000
_cell.length_c   1.000
_cell.angle_alpha   90.00
_cell.angle_beta   90.00
_cell.angle_gamma   90.00
#
_symmetry.space_group_name_H-M   'P 1'
#
loop_
_entity.id
_entity.type
_entity.pdbx_description
1 polymer ?
#
loop_
_entity_poly.entity_id
_entity_poly.type
_entity_poly.pdbx_seq_one_letter_code
_entity_poly.pdbx_strand_id
1 'polypeptide(L)'
;YIQPSLKRCPNLEVLTRSYATKVLMNPTTKRASGVFFARDKKFFVAKATNEIVLSAGVYRSPQLLMLSGIGPSDQLTELGIPVLRDLPVGQFFKDHLAYSGLAFYTKRG
;
A
#
# COMPACT_ATOMS: atom_id res chain seq x y z
N TYR A 1 -7.53 15.04 10.29
CA TYR A 1 -7.84 15.17 8.85
C TYR A 1 -9.16 14.51 8.46
N ILE A 2 -9.32 13.18 8.57
CA ILE A 2 -10.49 12.49 8.01
C ILE A 2 -11.79 12.66 8.82
N GLN A 3 -11.78 12.40 10.13
CA GLN A 3 -12.98 12.51 10.98
C GLN A 3 -13.76 13.84 10.85
N PRO A 4 -13.13 15.03 10.92
CA PRO A 4 -13.87 16.28 10.75
C PRO A 4 -14.35 16.51 9.31
N SER A 5 -13.69 15.92 8.30
CA SER A 5 -14.08 16.07 6.89
C SER A 5 -15.26 15.19 6.51
N LEU A 6 -15.45 14.03 7.14
CA LEU A 6 -16.62 13.17 6.91
C LEU A 6 -17.95 13.89 7.13
N LYS A 7 -18.00 14.86 8.06
CA LYS A 7 -19.21 15.65 8.32
C LYS A 7 -19.45 16.76 7.30
N ARG A 8 -18.40 17.21 6.61
CA ARG A 8 -18.42 18.42 5.76
C ARG A 8 -18.37 18.10 4.26
N CYS A 9 -17.86 16.92 3.89
CA CYS A 9 -17.63 16.53 2.52
C CYS A 9 -18.56 15.35 2.16
N PRO A 10 -19.72 15.61 1.52
CA PRO A 10 -20.67 14.55 1.17
C PRO A 10 -20.15 13.60 0.08
N ASN A 11 -19.10 14.00 -0.64
CA ASN A 11 -18.44 13.21 -1.69
C ASN A 11 -17.25 12.37 -1.18
N LEU A 12 -17.05 12.28 0.13
CA LEU A 12 -15.99 11.47 0.73
C LEU A 12 -16.56 10.18 1.32
N GLU A 13 -16.17 9.05 0.73
CA GLU A 13 -16.48 7.72 1.27
C GLU A 13 -15.23 7.12 1.94
N VAL A 14 -15.41 6.54 3.13
CA VAL A 14 -14.33 5.88 3.87
C VAL A 14 -14.73 4.44 4.17
N LEU A 15 -14.03 3.51 3.53
CA LEU A 15 -14.19 2.08 3.73
C LEU A 15 -13.14 1.58 4.72
N THR A 16 -13.58 1.23 5.93
CA THR A 16 -12.71 0.58 6.93
C THR A 16 -12.72 -0.93 6.76
N ARG A 17 -11.75 -1.62 7.38
CA ARG A 17 -11.60 -3.10 7.31
C ARG A 17 -11.58 -3.63 5.86
N SER A 18 -11.06 -2.81 4.96
CA SER A 18 -11.01 -3.05 3.52
C SER A 18 -9.55 -3.11 3.11
N TYR A 19 -9.08 -4.30 2.73
CA TYR A 19 -7.67 -4.57 2.45
C TYR A 19 -7.41 -4.58 0.95
N ALA A 20 -6.70 -3.58 0.44
CA ALA A 20 -6.30 -3.53 -0.96
C ALA A 20 -5.28 -4.64 -1.27
N THR A 21 -5.57 -5.45 -2.29
CA THR A 21 -4.76 -6.62 -2.66
C THR A 21 -4.10 -6.48 -4.02
N LYS A 22 -4.68 -5.68 -4.93
CA LYS A 22 -4.10 -5.42 -6.27
C LYS A 22 -4.63 -4.12 -6.87
N VAL A 23 -3.78 -3.35 -7.52
CA VAL A 23 -4.18 -2.25 -8.40
C VAL A 23 -4.43 -2.83 -9.79
N LEU A 24 -5.60 -2.52 -10.36
CA LEU A 24 -5.96 -2.90 -11.71
C LEU A 24 -5.34 -1.91 -12.68
N MET A 25 -4.48 -2.43 -13.56
CA MET A 25 -3.75 -1.65 -14.55
C MET A 25 -4.22 -2.02 -15.94
N ASN A 26 -4.43 -1.04 -16.81
CA ASN A 26 -4.59 -1.31 -18.23
C ASN A 26 -3.21 -1.70 -18.82
N PRO A 27 -3.07 -2.88 -19.43
CA PRO A 27 -1.77 -3.37 -19.91
C PRO A 27 -1.21 -2.54 -21.08
N THR A 28 -2.08 -1.92 -21.89
CA THR A 28 -1.68 -1.13 -23.06
C THR A 28 -1.35 0.32 -22.68
N THR A 29 -2.28 0.98 -21.98
CA THR A 29 -2.14 2.40 -21.63
C THR A 29 -1.32 2.63 -20.36
N LYS A 30 -1.07 1.57 -19.59
CA LYS A 30 -0.40 1.60 -18.28
C LYS A 30 -1.11 2.50 -17.25
N ARG A 31 -2.40 2.80 -17.48
CA ARG A 31 -3.24 3.59 -16.56
C ARG A 31 -3.86 2.71 -15.50
N ALA A 32 -3.82 3.15 -14.25
CA ALA A 32 -4.52 2.53 -13.14
C ALA A 32 -6.04 2.80 -13.25
N SER A 33 -6.87 1.77 -13.18
CA SER A 33 -8.33 1.84 -13.44
C SER A 33 -9.20 1.44 -12.25
N GLY A 34 -8.62 0.77 -11.25
CA GLY A 34 -9.31 0.43 -10.01
C GLY A 34 -8.43 -0.28 -9.01
N VAL A 35 -9.01 -0.59 -7.85
CA VAL A 35 -8.38 -1.35 -6.78
C VAL A 35 -9.25 -2.57 -6.50
N PHE A 36 -8.62 -3.75 -6.55
CA PHE A 36 -9.19 -4.98 -6.03
C PHE A 36 -8.88 -5.07 -4.53
N PHE A 37 -9.91 -5.28 -3.71
CA PHE A 37 -9.77 -5.32 -2.26
C PHE A 37 -10.65 -6.38 -1.62
N ALA A 38 -10.21 -6.89 -0.47
CA ALA A 38 -10.96 -7.82 0.36
C ALA A 38 -11.65 -7.09 1.51
N ARG A 39 -12.91 -7.43 1.76
CA ARG A 39 -13.70 -6.95 2.90
C ARG A 39 -14.67 -8.04 3.33
N ASP A 40 -14.78 -8.31 4.62
CA ASP A 40 -15.74 -9.28 5.17
C ASP A 40 -15.69 -10.65 4.47
N LYS A 41 -14.47 -11.15 4.20
CA LYS A 41 -14.17 -12.40 3.47
C LYS A 41 -14.67 -12.45 2.02
N LYS A 42 -15.06 -11.32 1.45
CA LYS A 42 -15.47 -11.16 0.05
C LYS A 42 -14.51 -10.23 -0.67
N PHE A 43 -14.45 -10.36 -1.98
CA PHE A 43 -13.65 -9.52 -2.84
C PHE A 43 -14.51 -8.52 -3.61
N PHE A 44 -13.98 -7.32 -3.77
CA PHE A 44 -14.65 -6.18 -4.40
C PHE A 44 -13.68 -5.43 -5.31
N VAL A 45 -14.25 -4.66 -6.25
CA VAL A 45 -13.51 -3.75 -7.12
C VAL A 45 -14.05 -2.34 -6.91
N ALA A 46 -13.18 -1.41 -6.52
CA ALA A 46 -13.45 0.02 -6.58
C ALA A 46 -12.80 0.57 -7.86
N LYS A 47 -13.61 1.11 -8.79
CA LYS A 47 -13.10 1.75 -10.01
C LYS A 47 -12.70 3.20 -9.73
N ALA A 48 -11.67 3.67 -10.40
CA ALA A 48 -11.21 5.06 -10.32
C ALA A 48 -11.24 5.69 -11.71
N THR A 49 -11.87 6.86 -11.83
CA THR A 49 -11.93 7.60 -13.10
C THR A 49 -10.67 8.43 -13.33
N ASN A 50 -10.06 8.93 -12.25
CA ASN A 50 -8.95 9.88 -12.36
C ASN A 50 -7.65 9.19 -11.97
N GLU A 51 -7.47 8.95 -10.67
CA GLU A 51 -6.20 8.54 -10.08
C GLU A 51 -6.38 7.52 -8.96
N ILE A 52 -5.30 6.79 -8.67
CA ILE A 52 -5.19 5.90 -7.53
C ILE A 52 -3.93 6.29 -6.77
N VAL A 53 -4.10 6.73 -5.52
CA VAL A 53 -3.00 7.16 -4.66
C VAL A 53 -2.72 6.08 -3.64
N LEU A 54 -1.47 5.60 -3.61
CA LEU A 54 -1.05 4.60 -2.63
C LEU A 54 -0.52 5.26 -1.36
N SER A 55 -1.21 5.01 -0.25
CA SER A 55 -0.84 5.50 1.08
C SER A 55 -0.88 4.38 2.12
N ALA A 56 -0.53 3.15 1.70
CA ALA A 56 -0.56 1.97 2.57
C ALA A 56 0.66 1.85 3.51
N GLY A 57 1.58 2.81 3.46
CA GLY A 57 2.80 2.84 4.25
C GLY A 57 3.98 2.13 3.59
N VAL A 58 5.16 2.27 4.20
CA VAL A 58 6.46 1.85 3.63
C VAL A 58 6.58 0.35 3.35
N TYR A 59 5.83 -0.49 4.07
CA TYR A 59 5.84 -1.94 3.84
C TYR A 59 4.79 -2.40 2.83
N ARG A 60 3.56 -1.86 2.91
CA ARG A 60 2.42 -2.35 2.11
C ARG A 60 2.28 -1.67 0.75
N SER A 61 2.69 -0.41 0.61
CA SER A 61 2.70 0.24 -0.71
C SER A 61 3.60 -0.49 -1.72
N PRO A 62 4.87 -0.84 -1.41
CA PRO A 62 5.69 -1.60 -2.34
C PRO A 62 5.15 -3.01 -2.58
N GLN A 63 4.65 -3.69 -1.54
CA GLN A 63 4.01 -5.00 -1.71
C GLN A 63 2.82 -4.93 -2.69
N LEU A 64 1.95 -3.93 -2.54
CA LEU A 64 0.79 -3.75 -3.40
C LEU A 64 1.20 -3.43 -4.85
N LEU A 65 2.25 -2.64 -5.06
CA LEU A 65 2.81 -2.39 -6.39
C LEU A 65 3.33 -3.70 -7.01
N MET A 66 4.09 -4.50 -6.27
CA MET A 66 4.62 -5.78 -6.75
C MET A 66 3.50 -6.75 -7.12
N LEU A 67 2.49 -6.93 -6.26
CA LEU A 67 1.30 -7.73 -6.55
C LEU A 67 0.49 -7.21 -7.77
N SER A 68 0.70 -5.95 -8.13
CA SER A 68 0.11 -5.32 -9.31
C SER A 68 1.00 -5.41 -10.56
N GLY A 69 2.14 -6.09 -10.49
CA GLY A 69 3.08 -6.26 -11.61
C GLY A 69 4.08 -5.12 -11.76
N ILE A 70 4.28 -4.30 -10.72
CA ILE A 70 5.22 -3.16 -10.71
C ILE A 70 6.29 -3.41 -9.64
N GLY A 71 7.49 -3.79 -10.06
CA GLY A 71 8.57 -4.18 -9.15
C GLY A 71 9.70 -4.94 -9.87
N PRO A 72 10.68 -5.48 -9.12
CA PRO A 72 11.83 -6.16 -9.71
C PRO A 72 11.39 -7.37 -10.56
N SER A 73 11.76 -7.37 -11.84
CA SER A 73 11.26 -8.34 -12.82
C SER A 73 11.59 -9.80 -12.47
N ASP A 74 12.74 -10.05 -11.87
CA ASP A 74 13.18 -11.35 -11.36
C ASP A 74 12.25 -11.89 -10.27
N GLN A 75 11.98 -11.09 -9.23
CA GLN A 75 11.09 -11.46 -8.12
C GLN A 75 9.64 -11.64 -8.59
N LEU A 76 9.17 -10.76 -9.47
CA LEU A 76 7.82 -10.88 -10.03
C LEU A 76 7.66 -12.16 -10.84
N THR A 77 8.66 -12.50 -11.66
CA THR A 77 8.66 -13.70 -12.50
C THR A 77 8.72 -14.97 -11.65
N GLU A 78 9.55 -15.00 -10.61
CA GLU A 78 9.64 -16.11 -9.65
C GLU A 78 8.29 -16.41 -8.98
N LEU A 79 7.51 -15.36 -8.69
CA LEU A 79 6.18 -15.47 -8.08
C LEU A 79 5.04 -15.65 -9.11
N GLY A 80 5.36 -15.81 -10.41
CA GLY A 80 4.37 -15.96 -11.47
C GLY A 80 3.51 -14.71 -11.71
N ILE A 81 3.98 -13.53 -11.33
CA ILE A 81 3.30 -12.25 -11.51
C ILE A 81 3.73 -11.64 -12.84
N PRO A 82 2.79 -11.29 -13.76
CA PRO A 82 3.14 -10.61 -14.99
C PRO A 82 3.82 -9.26 -14.73
N VAL A 83 5.00 -9.07 -15.33
CA VAL A 83 5.77 -7.83 -15.22
C VAL A 83 5.16 -6.75 -16.11
N LEU A 84 4.47 -5.79 -15.52
CA LEU A 84 3.99 -4.58 -16.22
C LEU A 84 5.07 -3.50 -16.27
N ARG A 85 5.86 -3.39 -15.20
CA ARG A 85 6.96 -2.43 -15.12
C ARG A 85 8.04 -2.92 -14.16
N ASP A 86 9.25 -3.05 -14.69
CA ASP A 86 10.44 -3.34 -13.90
C ASP A 86 10.95 -2.08 -13.20
N LEU A 87 10.92 -2.07 -11.88
CA LEU A 87 11.35 -0.97 -11.00
C LEU A 87 11.90 -1.54 -9.69
N PRO A 88 12.84 -0.85 -9.01
CA PRO A 88 13.41 -1.31 -7.73
C PRO A 88 12.45 -1.08 -6.54
N VAL A 89 11.20 -1.51 -6.67
CA VAL A 89 10.15 -1.39 -5.65
C VAL A 89 10.50 -2.30 -4.47
N GLY A 90 10.28 -1.81 -3.25
CA GLY A 90 10.56 -2.56 -2.02
C GLY A 90 12.04 -2.59 -1.62
N GLN A 91 12.92 -2.00 -2.42
CA GLN A 91 14.32 -1.83 -2.08
C GLN A 91 14.57 -0.54 -1.27
N PHE A 92 15.76 -0.41 -0.70
CA PHE A 92 16.22 0.78 0.01
C PHE A 92 15.37 1.19 1.22
N PHE A 93 14.82 0.20 1.94
CA PHE A 93 14.16 0.46 3.22
C PHE A 93 15.14 1.13 4.20
N LYS A 94 14.69 2.22 4.82
CA LYS A 94 15.45 2.96 5.82
C LYS A 94 14.58 3.12 7.06
N ASP A 95 15.17 2.84 8.19
CA ASP A 95 14.57 3.08 9.50
C ASP A 95 15.62 3.63 10.45
N HIS A 96 15.18 4.19 11.56
CA HIS A 96 16.04 4.58 12.65
C HIS A 96 16.11 3.43 13.66
N LEU A 97 17.30 2.90 13.88
CA LEU A 97 17.51 1.86 14.89
C LEU A 97 17.17 2.42 16.27
N ALA A 98 16.17 1.83 16.93
CA ALA A 98 15.81 2.20 18.28
C ALA A 98 16.86 1.64 19.26
N TYR A 99 17.50 2.53 19.99
CA TYR A 99 18.36 2.19 21.12
C TYR A 99 17.61 2.50 22.41
N SER A 100 17.35 1.50 23.25
CA SER A 100 16.57 1.63 24.48
C SER A 100 17.28 2.41 25.61
N GLY A 101 18.45 3.00 25.33
CA GLY A 101 19.30 3.64 26.32
C GLY A 101 20.01 2.63 27.22
N LEU A 102 20.86 3.17 28.10
CA LEU A 102 21.45 2.43 29.21
C LEU A 102 20.52 2.55 30.42
N ALA A 103 20.15 1.42 31.01
CA ALA A 103 19.40 1.40 32.25
C ALA A 103 20.35 1.55 33.45
N PHE A 104 20.11 2.55 34.29
CA PHE A 104 20.86 2.76 35.53
C PHE A 104 19.90 2.77 36.72
N TYR A 105 20.33 2.20 37.85
CA TYR A 105 19.61 2.35 39.12
C TYR A 105 20.15 3.57 39.87
N THR A 106 19.27 4.34 40.51
CA THR A 106 19.64 5.40 41.43
C THR A 106 19.37 4.94 42.86
N LYS A 107 20.26 5.25 43.80
CA LYS A 107 19.96 5.08 45.23
C LYS A 107 18.91 6.12 45.63
N ARG A 108 17.83 5.69 46.27
CA ARG A 108 16.92 6.60 47.00
C ARG A 108 17.66 7.10 48.23
N GLY A 109 17.86 8.42 48.31
CA GLY A 109 18.23 9.13 49.54
C GLY A 109 17.02 9.36 50.42
#